data_AF-A0A410S3R7-F1
#
_entry.id   AF-A0A410S3R7-F1
#
_cell.length_a   1.000
_cell.length_b   1.000
_cell.length_c   1.000
_cell.angle_alpha   90.00
_cell.angle_beta   90.00
_cell.angle_gamma   90.00
#
_symmetry.space_group_name_H-M   'P 1'
#
loop_
_entity.id
_entity.type
_entity.pdbx_description
1 polymer ?
#
loop_
_entity_poly.entity_id
_entity_poly.type
_entity_poly.pdbx_seq_one_letter_code
_entity_poly.pdbx_strand_id
1 'polypeptide(L)'
;MVNRRLLGLGVCAGAVMLSAWGCGGTDSPTTPIDDTDKVDPRVEVDAGTGGDPDAGTEVDAGTDAGTDLDAGTDAGTDLDAGTDAGTDAGTDAGTVVDPWPADPVTNYSDRYGIGRVKSVSVDLGKNLWVLDGARIGVVRADTQKLVWVAGPVGQAAEGQPSSVICGGEAGRAYVGYYADDLGVDPEWPDIHTNFIVTAKPCEVPVNETTCFPFSPRRLQFYKQGDVDAVKLDASGQVVFESHLNQSRRANKDADGNPFIQTGPTVVDGVSLGIRNSNDHHFDEDRAMYSCASVLRGPNKGDVFFGSNHGVTRIRGLTYNAHRHPVWFDAGGTQYAGYTYGLGISPDGDVLMANEWNFGTVTPDTKMENWDDTTTPGINQQKVKSSYLPEVNSQEAFDSWRGFQQTTDQKYYLGSKDLGLWEMTILSANNPFQKGTRVGADVPALSNINALASTHDGSLFIGTNAGGLYRLTPGKTLEKVAGVRGNKVLQLVYDGSTSSGMLLVLTSEGLTVLRGY
;
A
#
# COMPACT_ATOMS: atom_id res chain seq x y z
N MET A 1 6.83 -1.46 -62.85
CA MET A 1 5.47 -1.65 -62.30
C MET A 1 5.54 -2.74 -61.25
N VAL A 2 5.12 -2.42 -60.01
CA VAL A 2 4.47 -3.32 -59.00
C VAL A 2 5.40 -4.44 -58.43
N ASN A 3 5.65 -4.64 -57.13
CA ASN A 3 4.87 -4.37 -55.92
C ASN A 3 5.74 -4.32 -54.64
N ARG A 4 5.34 -3.47 -53.68
CA ARG A 4 5.68 -3.52 -52.24
C ARG A 4 4.81 -4.58 -51.52
N ARG A 5 5.27 -5.10 -50.36
CA ARG A 5 4.52 -5.36 -49.09
C ARG A 5 5.46 -6.06 -48.08
N LEU A 6 5.78 -5.47 -46.93
CA LEU A 6 5.06 -5.34 -45.64
C LEU A 6 5.23 -6.55 -44.69
N LEU A 7 5.95 -6.28 -43.59
CA LEU A 7 5.72 -6.62 -42.18
C LEU A 7 4.99 -7.92 -41.79
N GLY A 8 5.60 -8.62 -40.83
CA GLY A 8 4.95 -9.60 -39.95
C GLY A 8 5.57 -9.55 -38.56
N LEU A 9 5.11 -8.58 -37.75
CA LEU A 9 5.22 -8.59 -36.28
C LEU A 9 4.16 -9.55 -35.75
N GLY A 10 4.56 -10.47 -34.88
CA GLY A 10 3.65 -11.39 -34.22
C GLY A 10 4.28 -11.91 -32.93
N VAL A 11 4.06 -11.20 -31.82
CA VAL A 11 4.15 -11.76 -30.48
C VAL A 11 2.88 -11.36 -29.76
N CYS A 12 2.13 -12.39 -29.36
CA CYS A 12 0.83 -12.29 -28.71
C CYS A 12 1.00 -11.66 -27.32
N ALA A 13 0.28 -10.57 -27.06
CA ALA A 13 -0.08 -10.17 -25.71
C ALA A 13 -1.16 -11.13 -25.22
N GLY A 14 -0.89 -11.84 -24.12
CA GLY A 14 -1.92 -12.58 -23.40
C GLY A 14 -2.94 -11.60 -22.85
N ALA A 15 -4.22 -11.84 -23.14
CA ALA A 15 -5.32 -11.06 -22.59
C ALA A 15 -5.35 -11.27 -21.07
N VAL A 16 -5.06 -10.20 -20.33
CA VAL A 16 -5.34 -10.12 -18.89
C VAL A 16 -6.81 -9.72 -18.78
N MET A 17 -7.66 -10.63 -18.34
CA MET A 17 -9.07 -10.35 -18.04
C MET A 17 -9.15 -9.87 -16.58
N LEU A 18 -9.27 -8.56 -16.38
CA LEU A 18 -9.43 -7.91 -15.07
C LEU A 18 -10.88 -7.43 -14.92
N SER A 19 -11.48 -7.73 -13.78
CA SER A 19 -12.92 -7.62 -13.59
C SER A 19 -13.39 -6.25 -13.10
N ALA A 20 -14.28 -5.70 -13.91
CA ALA A 20 -15.54 -5.10 -13.55
C ALA A 20 -16.30 -5.79 -12.38
N TRP A 21 -16.59 -5.11 -11.25
CA TRP A 21 -17.86 -5.17 -10.46
C TRP A 21 -17.75 -4.50 -9.08
N GLY A 22 -18.89 -3.97 -8.61
CA GLY A 22 -19.01 -3.15 -7.40
C GLY A 22 -18.69 -3.91 -6.12
N CYS A 23 -17.55 -3.57 -5.55
CA CYS A 23 -17.17 -3.98 -4.20
C CYS A 23 -18.04 -3.24 -3.19
N GLY A 24 -18.42 -3.92 -2.10
CA GLY A 24 -19.23 -3.37 -1.02
C GLY A 24 -18.52 -2.24 -0.26
N GLY A 25 -18.38 -1.08 -0.87
CA GLY A 25 -17.85 0.14 -0.28
C GLY A 25 -18.51 1.35 -0.95
N THR A 26 -18.91 2.34 -0.16
CA THR A 26 -19.54 3.57 -0.67
C THR A 26 -18.49 4.56 -1.20
N ASP A 27 -17.43 4.06 -1.86
CA ASP A 27 -16.42 4.93 -2.45
C ASP A 27 -17.12 5.88 -3.40
N SER A 28 -17.08 7.17 -3.05
CA SER A 28 -17.86 8.18 -3.73
C SER A 28 -17.41 8.24 -5.18
N PRO A 29 -18.32 8.09 -6.16
CA PRO A 29 -17.95 8.00 -7.57
C PRO A 29 -17.32 9.33 -8.01
N THR A 30 -16.12 9.26 -8.57
CA THR A 30 -15.60 10.30 -9.46
C THR A 30 -15.89 9.81 -10.88
N THR A 31 -17.04 10.22 -11.43
CA THR A 31 -17.50 9.81 -12.76
C THR A 31 -16.49 10.21 -13.85
N PRO A 32 -16.31 9.41 -14.92
CA PRO A 32 -15.52 9.81 -16.08
C PRO A 32 -16.11 11.04 -16.76
N ILE A 33 -15.24 11.94 -17.22
CA ILE A 33 -15.59 12.92 -18.25
C ILE A 33 -15.03 12.36 -19.55
N ASP A 34 -15.92 11.97 -20.46
CA ASP A 34 -15.57 11.73 -21.85
C ASP A 34 -15.91 13.00 -22.64
N ASP A 35 -14.99 13.44 -23.50
CA ASP A 35 -14.99 14.59 -24.42
C ASP A 35 -14.05 15.77 -24.05
N THR A 36 -12.93 15.83 -24.78
CA THR A 36 -11.89 16.88 -24.73
C THR A 36 -12.17 18.13 -25.57
N ASP A 37 -13.35 18.31 -26.15
CA ASP A 37 -13.59 19.41 -27.10
C ASP A 37 -14.68 20.41 -26.68
N LYS A 38 -14.57 21.04 -25.50
CA LYS A 38 -15.08 22.43 -25.27
C LYS A 38 -14.32 23.19 -24.19
N VAL A 39 -13.25 23.87 -24.60
CA VAL A 39 -12.80 25.09 -23.92
C VAL A 39 -13.55 26.27 -24.56
N ASP A 40 -14.48 26.89 -23.83
CA ASP A 40 -14.76 28.32 -24.00
C ASP A 40 -15.19 28.93 -22.65
N PRO A 41 -14.73 30.15 -22.31
CA PRO A 41 -14.90 30.78 -21.02
C PRO A 41 -16.12 31.69 -21.01
N ARG A 42 -16.80 31.80 -19.87
CA ARG A 42 -17.08 33.09 -19.21
C ARG A 42 -18.02 32.98 -18.00
N VAL A 43 -17.86 34.02 -17.20
CA VAL A 43 -18.47 34.42 -15.94
C VAL A 43 -19.94 34.85 -16.12
N GLU A 44 -20.67 34.83 -14.99
CA GLU A 44 -21.82 35.69 -14.60
C GLU A 44 -23.17 35.00 -14.34
N VAL A 45 -23.41 34.75 -13.05
CA VAL A 45 -24.54 35.13 -12.17
C VAL A 45 -25.87 35.63 -12.79
N ASP A 46 -26.94 35.05 -12.25
CA ASP A 46 -28.27 35.57 -11.85
C ASP A 46 -29.49 35.50 -12.78
N ALA A 47 -30.59 34.95 -12.23
CA ALA A 47 -31.92 35.56 -12.18
C ALA A 47 -32.92 34.64 -11.44
N GLY A 48 -33.33 35.06 -10.25
CA GLY A 48 -34.27 34.35 -9.36
C GLY A 48 -35.77 34.51 -9.65
N THR A 49 -36.58 34.05 -8.69
CA THR A 49 -37.82 34.63 -8.08
C THR A 49 -38.58 33.48 -7.38
N GLY A 50 -39.18 33.59 -6.21
CA GLY A 50 -39.47 34.64 -5.24
C GLY A 50 -40.60 34.11 -4.33
N GLY A 51 -40.62 34.46 -3.04
CA GLY A 51 -41.76 34.14 -2.16
C GLY A 51 -41.43 34.09 -0.67
N ASP A 52 -41.22 35.26 -0.06
CA ASP A 52 -41.38 35.52 1.38
C ASP A 52 -42.86 35.90 1.66
N PRO A 53 -43.39 35.93 2.91
CA PRO A 53 -43.00 36.97 3.87
C PRO A 53 -42.96 36.60 5.38
N ASP A 54 -42.08 37.32 6.07
CA ASP A 54 -42.21 37.99 7.38
C ASP A 54 -42.46 37.17 8.68
N ALA A 55 -41.54 37.31 9.64
CA ALA A 55 -41.67 38.27 10.77
C ALA A 55 -40.65 37.97 11.88
N GLY A 56 -39.98 39.00 12.41
CA GLY A 56 -39.32 38.92 13.72
C GLY A 56 -38.04 39.75 13.85
N THR A 57 -38.22 40.94 14.39
CA THR A 57 -37.24 41.99 14.65
C THR A 57 -36.44 41.79 15.95
N GLU A 58 -35.34 42.57 16.04
CA GLU A 58 -34.66 43.08 17.25
C GLU A 58 -33.59 42.21 17.92
N VAL A 59 -32.56 42.69 18.65
CA VAL A 59 -31.82 43.96 18.86
C VAL A 59 -30.62 43.51 19.74
N ASP A 60 -29.41 43.89 19.34
CA ASP A 60 -28.27 44.42 20.12
C ASP A 60 -27.70 43.78 21.42
N ALA A 61 -26.38 44.02 21.54
CA ALA A 61 -25.57 44.27 22.75
C ALA A 61 -25.03 43.11 23.61
N GLY A 62 -23.70 43.16 23.83
CA GLY A 62 -23.04 42.62 25.03
C GLY A 62 -21.58 42.24 24.82
N THR A 63 -20.64 43.04 25.32
CA THR A 63 -19.18 42.89 25.29
C THR A 63 -18.62 43.13 26.68
N ASP A 64 -17.96 42.15 27.31
CA ASP A 64 -17.06 42.30 28.48
C ASP A 64 -16.61 40.90 28.95
N ALA A 65 -15.34 40.48 29.05
CA ALA A 65 -14.10 41.03 29.62
C ALA A 65 -14.03 41.02 31.17
N GLY A 66 -13.15 40.17 31.72
CA GLY A 66 -12.65 40.17 33.11
C GLY A 66 -12.18 38.75 33.52
N THR A 67 -10.89 38.39 33.49
CA THR A 67 -9.74 38.62 34.41
C THR A 67 -9.83 37.99 35.81
N ASP A 68 -8.92 37.01 36.00
CA ASP A 68 -7.97 36.75 37.11
C ASP A 68 -8.38 36.17 38.48
N LEU A 69 -7.60 35.11 38.83
CA LEU A 69 -7.02 34.67 40.13
C LEU A 69 -7.97 34.41 41.32
N ASP A 70 -7.77 33.45 42.23
CA ASP A 70 -6.54 32.83 42.71
C ASP A 70 -6.81 31.54 43.54
N ALA A 71 -5.72 30.83 43.80
CA ALA A 71 -5.41 29.75 44.75
C ALA A 71 -6.40 29.29 45.83
N GLY A 72 -6.44 27.96 46.01
CA GLY A 72 -6.81 27.27 47.26
C GLY A 72 -6.32 25.82 47.27
N THR A 73 -5.46 25.47 48.22
CA THR A 73 -4.92 24.12 48.48
C THR A 73 -5.27 23.72 49.92
N ASP A 74 -5.97 22.59 50.12
CA ASP A 74 -5.84 21.67 51.26
C ASP A 74 -6.54 20.33 50.90
N ALA A 75 -5.79 19.22 50.87
CA ALA A 75 -5.54 18.27 51.96
C ALA A 75 -6.77 17.42 52.35
N GLY A 76 -6.84 16.22 51.79
CA GLY A 76 -7.75 15.15 52.21
C GLY A 76 -7.19 13.80 51.77
N THR A 77 -6.64 13.07 52.73
CA THR A 77 -6.10 11.71 52.64
C THR A 77 -7.22 10.70 52.41
N ASP A 78 -7.01 9.75 51.48
CA ASP A 78 -7.37 8.34 51.67
C ASP A 78 -6.52 7.45 50.75
N LEU A 79 -5.93 6.43 51.35
CA LEU A 79 -5.04 5.42 50.78
C LEU A 79 -5.76 4.07 50.90
N ASP A 80 -6.09 3.44 49.76
CA ASP A 80 -6.22 1.99 49.49
C ASP A 80 -7.10 1.82 48.23
N ALA A 81 -6.91 0.91 47.28
CA ALA A 81 -5.83 0.03 46.87
C ALA A 81 -6.33 -0.56 45.53
N GLY A 82 -5.56 -0.51 44.44
CA GLY A 82 -6.01 -1.08 43.17
C GLY A 82 -5.23 -0.67 41.93
N THR A 83 -4.00 -1.17 41.84
CA THR A 83 -3.34 -1.63 40.60
C THR A 83 -3.01 -0.58 39.51
N ASP A 84 -1.80 -0.02 39.64
CA ASP A 84 -0.86 0.34 38.55
C ASP A 84 -0.73 -0.83 37.54
N ALA A 85 -0.32 -0.76 36.28
CA ALA A 85 0.40 0.15 35.38
C ALA A 85 0.23 -0.47 33.96
N GLY A 86 0.49 0.18 32.83
CA GLY A 86 1.33 1.34 32.67
C GLY A 86 1.02 2.09 31.39
N THR A 87 1.10 3.40 31.54
CA THR A 87 1.58 4.33 30.53
C THR A 87 2.96 3.85 30.08
N ASP A 88 3.09 3.51 28.81
CA ASP A 88 4.36 3.32 28.12
C ASP A 88 5.05 4.68 27.95
N ALA A 89 5.50 5.25 29.05
CA ALA A 89 6.67 6.12 29.03
C ALA A 89 7.86 5.23 28.65
N GLY A 90 7.97 4.93 27.35
CA GLY A 90 9.16 4.38 26.73
C GLY A 90 10.31 5.28 27.12
N THR A 91 11.09 4.82 28.08
CA THR A 91 12.34 5.45 28.45
C THR A 91 13.22 5.34 27.21
N ASP A 92 13.53 6.47 26.56
CA ASP A 92 14.50 6.54 25.48
C ASP A 92 15.85 6.02 25.99
N ALA A 93 16.05 4.71 25.84
CA ALA A 93 17.24 4.00 26.26
C ALA A 93 18.37 4.32 25.27
N GLY A 94 19.06 5.43 25.52
CA GLY A 94 20.34 5.78 24.91
C GLY A 94 20.26 6.16 23.43
N THR A 95 21.26 6.90 22.96
CA THR A 95 21.51 7.05 21.53
C THR A 95 21.72 5.67 20.94
N VAL A 96 20.69 5.09 20.31
CA VAL A 96 20.80 3.85 19.56
C VAL A 96 21.82 4.11 18.45
N VAL A 97 23.05 3.63 18.66
CA VAL A 97 24.06 3.66 17.63
C VAL A 97 23.51 2.79 16.50
N ASP A 98 23.37 3.40 15.32
CA ASP A 98 22.94 2.69 14.12
C ASP A 98 23.89 1.49 13.91
N PRO A 99 23.38 0.24 13.91
CA PRO A 99 24.21 -0.96 13.90
C PRO A 99 24.90 -1.19 12.55
N TRP A 100 24.57 -0.38 11.54
CA TRP A 100 24.98 -0.59 10.16
C TRP A 100 26.08 0.39 9.72
N PRO A 101 26.97 -0.01 8.79
CA PRO A 101 28.01 0.85 8.23
C PRO A 101 27.51 2.25 7.85
N ALA A 102 28.28 3.28 8.20
CA ALA A 102 28.02 4.68 7.86
C ALA A 102 28.64 5.11 6.53
N ASP A 103 29.39 4.21 5.86
CA ASP A 103 30.01 4.49 4.57
C ASP A 103 28.94 4.92 3.55
N PRO A 104 29.18 5.96 2.73
CA PRO A 104 28.18 6.47 1.77
C PRO A 104 27.61 5.42 0.83
N VAL A 105 28.43 4.42 0.46
CA VAL A 105 28.06 3.31 -0.41
C VAL A 105 28.70 2.03 0.11
N THR A 106 27.89 1.01 0.40
CA THR A 106 28.39 -0.31 0.83
C THR A 106 27.67 -1.43 0.09
N ASN A 107 28.41 -2.41 -0.44
CA ASN A 107 27.82 -3.63 -0.98
C ASN A 107 27.52 -4.62 0.17
N TYR A 108 26.24 -4.78 0.50
CA TYR A 108 25.79 -5.66 1.56
C TYR A 108 25.74 -7.13 1.12
N SER A 109 25.55 -7.40 -0.17
CA SER A 109 25.65 -8.76 -0.70
C SER A 109 27.03 -9.37 -0.46
N ASP A 110 28.09 -8.63 -0.76
CA ASP A 110 29.47 -9.09 -0.54
C ASP A 110 29.80 -9.13 0.96
N ARG A 111 29.40 -8.10 1.72
CA ARG A 111 29.75 -7.96 3.14
C ARG A 111 29.12 -9.01 4.03
N TYR A 112 27.86 -9.35 3.81
CA TYR A 112 27.08 -10.25 4.66
C TYR A 112 26.75 -11.60 4.01
N GLY A 113 27.21 -11.84 2.78
CA GLY A 113 26.97 -13.08 2.05
C GLY A 113 25.50 -13.28 1.66
N ILE A 114 24.75 -12.19 1.42
CA ILE A 114 23.32 -12.24 1.04
C ILE A 114 23.14 -12.88 -0.35
N GLY A 115 24.10 -12.67 -1.27
CA GLY A 115 23.99 -13.12 -2.64
C GLY A 115 22.93 -12.35 -3.43
N ARG A 116 22.22 -13.04 -4.34
CA ARG A 116 21.09 -12.50 -5.11
C ARG A 116 19.80 -12.93 -4.44
N VAL A 117 18.94 -11.97 -4.15
CA VAL A 117 17.66 -12.18 -3.46
C VAL A 117 16.55 -11.48 -4.24
N LYS A 118 15.31 -11.93 -4.05
CA LYS A 118 14.11 -11.40 -4.72
C LYS A 118 13.62 -10.11 -4.07
N SER A 119 13.65 -10.04 -2.74
CA SER A 119 13.11 -8.90 -1.98
C SER A 119 13.88 -8.70 -0.68
N VAL A 120 13.91 -7.46 -0.20
CA VAL A 120 14.54 -7.05 1.06
C VAL A 120 13.68 -6.04 1.80
N SER A 121 13.81 -5.98 3.12
CA SER A 121 13.19 -4.92 3.95
C SER A 121 13.88 -4.81 5.31
N VAL A 122 13.50 -3.82 6.10
CA VAL A 122 14.03 -3.55 7.45
C VAL A 122 12.88 -3.56 8.45
N ASP A 123 13.09 -4.15 9.62
CA ASP A 123 12.12 -4.10 10.73
C ASP A 123 12.45 -2.99 11.76
N LEU A 124 11.57 -2.78 12.74
CA LEU A 124 11.81 -1.78 13.79
C LEU A 124 13.04 -2.07 14.67
N GLY A 125 13.50 -3.31 14.70
CA GLY A 125 14.71 -3.76 15.39
C GLY A 125 15.99 -3.59 14.55
N LYS A 126 15.87 -2.93 13.38
CA LYS A 126 16.95 -2.73 12.40
C LYS A 126 17.45 -3.99 11.73
N ASN A 127 16.77 -5.14 11.86
CA ASN A 127 17.18 -6.34 11.14
C ASN A 127 16.88 -6.19 9.66
N LEU A 128 17.78 -6.68 8.82
CA LEU A 128 17.62 -6.69 7.37
C LEU A 128 17.06 -8.04 6.93
N TRP A 129 15.79 -8.07 6.59
CA TRP A 129 15.09 -9.25 6.09
C TRP A 129 15.33 -9.42 4.59
N VAL A 130 15.55 -10.67 4.17
CA VAL A 130 15.85 -11.04 2.78
C VAL A 130 15.05 -12.27 2.35
N LEU A 131 14.62 -12.28 1.09
CA LEU A 131 13.82 -13.37 0.50
C LEU A 131 14.48 -13.90 -0.77
N ASP A 132 14.79 -15.19 -0.83
CA ASP A 132 15.36 -15.89 -1.98
C ASP A 132 14.48 -17.09 -2.38
N GLY A 133 13.53 -16.88 -3.29
CA GLY A 133 12.54 -17.89 -3.63
C GLY A 133 11.74 -18.30 -2.39
N ALA A 134 11.82 -19.57 -1.99
CA ALA A 134 11.18 -20.10 -0.78
C ALA A 134 12.01 -19.93 0.51
N ARG A 135 13.23 -19.37 0.40
CA ARG A 135 14.15 -19.21 1.53
C ARG A 135 14.00 -17.82 2.13
N ILE A 136 13.75 -17.77 3.43
CA ILE A 136 13.61 -16.54 4.20
C ILE A 136 14.85 -16.39 5.09
N GLY A 137 15.44 -15.21 5.09
CA GLY A 137 16.64 -14.93 5.87
C GLY A 137 16.61 -13.55 6.49
N VAL A 138 17.55 -13.34 7.40
CA VAL A 138 17.72 -12.07 8.10
C VAL A 138 19.19 -11.83 8.42
N VAL A 139 19.71 -10.67 8.06
CA VAL A 139 20.96 -10.17 8.63
C VAL A 139 20.62 -9.47 9.93
N ARG A 140 21.01 -10.08 11.04
CA ARG A 140 20.63 -9.60 12.37
C ARG A 140 21.41 -8.33 12.72
N ALA A 141 20.73 -7.32 13.26
CA ALA A 141 21.33 -6.04 13.63
C ALA A 141 22.39 -6.17 14.73
N ASP A 142 22.18 -7.07 15.69
CA ASP A 142 23.02 -7.26 16.87
C ASP A 142 24.35 -8.00 16.59
N THR A 143 24.32 -8.91 15.62
CA THR A 143 25.42 -9.84 15.33
C THR A 143 26.01 -9.63 13.96
N GLN A 144 25.33 -8.88 13.09
CA GLN A 144 25.70 -8.64 11.69
C GLN A 144 25.90 -9.94 10.89
N LYS A 145 25.19 -11.00 11.29
CA LYS A 145 25.25 -12.32 10.65
C LYS A 145 23.95 -12.61 9.93
N LEU A 146 24.09 -13.15 8.72
CA LEU A 146 22.98 -13.68 7.94
C LEU A 146 22.56 -15.05 8.52
N VAL A 147 21.29 -15.15 8.89
CA VAL A 147 20.65 -16.39 9.33
C VAL A 147 19.53 -16.71 8.34
N TRP A 148 19.55 -17.93 7.80
CA TRP A 148 18.48 -18.45 6.95
C TRP A 148 17.61 -19.42 7.75
N VAL A 149 16.34 -19.52 7.39
CA VAL A 149 15.51 -20.67 7.79
C VAL A 149 16.21 -21.98 7.38
N ALA A 150 16.12 -23.02 8.22
CA ALA A 150 16.72 -24.33 7.95
C ALA A 150 16.07 -25.05 6.74
N GLY A 151 14.82 -24.72 6.44
CA GLY A 151 14.08 -25.15 5.26
C GLY A 151 12.92 -24.18 5.00
N PRO A 152 12.20 -24.33 3.87
CA PRO A 152 10.99 -23.56 3.62
C PRO A 152 9.99 -23.67 4.78
N VAL A 153 9.31 -22.59 5.08
CA VAL A 153 8.32 -22.51 6.17
C VAL A 153 7.03 -21.85 5.68
N GLY A 154 5.94 -22.05 6.43
CA GLY A 154 4.63 -21.53 6.04
C GLY A 154 4.21 -22.04 4.66
N GLN A 155 3.54 -21.21 3.88
CA GLN A 155 3.11 -21.54 2.53
C GLN A 155 4.25 -21.79 1.55
N ALA A 156 5.46 -21.27 1.82
CA ALA A 156 6.64 -21.62 1.02
C ALA A 156 6.99 -23.11 1.16
N ALA A 157 6.70 -23.74 2.31
CA ALA A 157 6.85 -25.18 2.50
C ALA A 157 5.83 -26.01 1.72
N GLU A 158 4.71 -25.40 1.36
CA GLU A 158 3.67 -25.98 0.52
C GLU A 158 3.93 -25.73 -0.98
N GLY A 159 5.04 -25.07 -1.31
CA GLY A 159 5.45 -24.77 -2.69
C GLY A 159 4.87 -23.46 -3.24
N GLN A 160 4.22 -22.64 -2.41
CA GLN A 160 3.70 -21.34 -2.86
C GLN A 160 4.84 -20.38 -3.22
N PRO A 161 4.72 -19.65 -4.34
CA PRO A 161 5.76 -18.74 -4.81
C PRO A 161 5.76 -17.44 -3.99
N SER A 162 6.72 -17.30 -3.06
CA SER A 162 6.91 -16.03 -2.34
C SER A 162 7.28 -14.89 -3.29
N SER A 163 6.67 -13.72 -3.09
CA SER A 163 6.80 -12.55 -3.95
C SER A 163 7.62 -11.42 -3.31
N VAL A 164 7.29 -11.04 -2.07
CA VAL A 164 7.86 -9.89 -1.35
C VAL A 164 8.06 -10.18 0.13
N ILE A 165 8.96 -9.43 0.78
CA ILE A 165 9.14 -9.48 2.25
C ILE A 165 9.19 -8.09 2.84
N CYS A 166 8.47 -7.86 3.95
CA CYS A 166 8.50 -6.60 4.69
C CYS A 166 8.73 -6.80 6.19
N GLY A 167 9.65 -6.05 6.76
CA GLY A 167 9.85 -6.00 8.21
C GLY A 167 8.70 -5.26 8.89
N GLY A 168 8.29 -5.73 10.06
CA GLY A 168 7.28 -5.07 10.90
C GLY A 168 7.89 -4.64 12.22
N GLU A 169 7.27 -5.07 13.30
CA GLU A 169 7.83 -5.02 14.66
C GLU A 169 9.24 -5.62 14.74
N ALA A 170 9.99 -5.23 15.77
CA ALA A 170 11.35 -5.71 15.96
C ALA A 170 11.41 -7.25 16.01
N GLY A 171 12.15 -7.84 15.09
CA GLY A 171 12.31 -9.29 14.99
C GLY A 171 11.16 -10.01 14.27
N ARG A 172 10.22 -9.30 13.63
CA ARG A 172 9.16 -9.88 12.79
C ARG A 172 9.24 -9.37 11.35
N ALA A 173 8.97 -10.27 10.41
CA ALA A 173 8.70 -9.91 9.02
C ALA A 173 7.48 -10.67 8.48
N TYR A 174 6.97 -10.15 7.37
CA TYR A 174 5.82 -10.68 6.66
C TYR A 174 6.24 -11.03 5.24
N VAL A 175 5.89 -12.23 4.80
CA VAL A 175 6.21 -12.77 3.48
C VAL A 175 4.93 -12.85 2.69
N GLY A 176 4.86 -12.11 1.59
CA GLY A 176 3.76 -12.19 0.64
C GLY A 176 3.97 -13.31 -0.37
N TYR A 177 2.88 -13.90 -0.83
CA TYR A 177 2.88 -14.94 -1.86
C TYR A 177 2.09 -14.50 -3.09
N TYR A 178 2.50 -15.01 -4.24
CA TYR A 178 1.74 -14.87 -5.48
C TYR A 178 0.69 -15.98 -5.58
N ALA A 179 -0.44 -15.63 -6.17
CA ALA A 179 -1.48 -16.55 -6.55
C ALA A 179 -1.93 -16.22 -7.99
N ASP A 180 -2.25 -17.25 -8.77
CA ASP A 180 -2.77 -17.06 -10.12
C ASP A 180 -4.19 -16.48 -10.07
N ASP A 181 -4.51 -15.57 -10.98
CA ASP A 181 -5.86 -15.05 -11.12
C ASP A 181 -6.86 -16.17 -11.40
N LEU A 182 -8.07 -16.00 -10.89
CA LEU A 182 -9.13 -16.95 -11.16
C LEU A 182 -9.59 -16.79 -12.61
N GLY A 183 -9.49 -17.89 -13.37
CA GLY A 183 -10.06 -17.98 -14.71
C GLY A 183 -11.56 -18.32 -14.68
N VAL A 184 -12.11 -18.53 -15.88
CA VAL A 184 -13.46 -19.09 -16.04
C VAL A 184 -13.53 -20.43 -15.32
N ASP A 185 -14.55 -20.59 -14.48
CA ASP A 185 -14.71 -21.81 -13.71
C ASP A 185 -15.23 -22.96 -14.57
N PRO A 186 -14.60 -24.16 -14.53
CA PRO A 186 -15.02 -25.28 -15.35
C PRO A 186 -16.33 -25.93 -14.89
N GLU A 187 -16.72 -25.79 -13.62
CA GLU A 187 -18.00 -26.30 -13.09
C GLU A 187 -19.12 -25.26 -13.27
N TRP A 188 -18.78 -23.98 -13.21
CA TRP A 188 -19.74 -22.86 -13.23
C TRP A 188 -19.26 -21.75 -14.19
N PRO A 189 -19.28 -21.95 -15.52
CA PRO A 189 -18.70 -21.01 -16.48
C PRO A 189 -19.35 -19.62 -16.47
N ASP A 190 -20.59 -19.53 -15.97
CA ASP A 190 -21.34 -18.29 -15.86
C ASP A 190 -21.10 -17.55 -14.53
N ILE A 191 -20.34 -18.15 -13.59
CA ILE A 191 -19.95 -17.45 -12.37
C ILE A 191 -18.90 -16.40 -12.68
N HIS A 192 -18.99 -15.26 -12.00
CA HIS A 192 -17.96 -14.25 -12.07
C HIS A 192 -16.58 -14.85 -11.73
N THR A 193 -15.57 -14.55 -12.53
CA THR A 193 -14.26 -15.22 -12.44
C THR A 193 -13.62 -15.02 -11.07
N ASN A 194 -13.72 -13.82 -10.50
CA ASN A 194 -13.16 -13.49 -9.20
C ASN A 194 -14.03 -13.90 -8.01
N PHE A 195 -15.20 -14.48 -8.22
CA PHE A 195 -15.94 -15.08 -7.11
C PHE A 195 -15.10 -16.23 -6.51
N ILE A 196 -15.22 -16.62 -5.25
CA ILE A 196 -14.52 -17.79 -4.70
C ILE A 196 -15.51 -18.74 -4.06
N VAL A 197 -16.05 -18.38 -2.90
CA VAL A 197 -16.80 -19.32 -2.07
C VAL A 197 -18.20 -18.79 -1.77
N THR A 198 -19.13 -19.71 -1.57
CA THR A 198 -20.44 -19.45 -0.97
C THR A 198 -20.58 -20.18 0.36
N ALA A 199 -21.39 -19.69 1.29
CA ALA A 199 -21.83 -20.50 2.41
C ALA A 199 -22.69 -21.70 1.93
N LYS A 200 -22.72 -22.79 2.71
CA LYS A 200 -23.61 -23.93 2.42
C LYS A 200 -25.08 -23.52 2.60
N PRO A 201 -26.01 -23.98 1.73
CA PRO A 201 -25.78 -24.83 0.55
C PRO A 201 -25.39 -24.05 -0.71
N CYS A 202 -25.75 -22.77 -0.77
CA CYS A 202 -25.42 -21.81 -1.82
C CYS A 202 -25.56 -20.39 -1.26
N GLU A 203 -25.03 -19.39 -1.95
CA GLU A 203 -25.14 -17.98 -1.59
C GLU A 203 -25.42 -17.13 -2.84
N VAL A 204 -26.17 -16.05 -2.64
CA VAL A 204 -26.48 -15.09 -3.71
C VAL A 204 -25.54 -13.89 -3.50
N PRO A 205 -24.58 -13.67 -4.41
CA PRO A 205 -23.66 -12.54 -4.31
C PRO A 205 -24.40 -11.20 -4.32
N VAL A 206 -23.73 -10.15 -3.84
CA VAL A 206 -24.27 -8.79 -3.93
C VAL A 206 -24.52 -8.44 -5.41
N ASN A 207 -25.69 -7.88 -5.70
CA ASN A 207 -26.20 -7.54 -7.05
C ASN A 207 -26.53 -8.74 -7.95
N GLU A 208 -26.56 -9.96 -7.43
CA GLU A 208 -26.99 -11.15 -8.17
C GLU A 208 -28.40 -11.60 -7.79
N THR A 209 -29.02 -12.39 -8.68
CA THR A 209 -30.28 -13.10 -8.39
C THR A 209 -30.09 -14.62 -8.32
N THR A 210 -28.93 -15.10 -8.77
CA THR A 210 -28.60 -16.52 -8.85
C THR A 210 -27.90 -16.98 -7.58
N CYS A 211 -28.34 -18.10 -7.00
CA CYS A 211 -27.66 -18.74 -5.88
C CYS A 211 -26.56 -19.67 -6.40
N PHE A 212 -25.30 -19.39 -6.08
CA PHE A 212 -24.17 -20.21 -6.51
C PHE A 212 -23.86 -21.31 -5.49
N PRO A 213 -23.85 -22.59 -5.89
CA PRO A 213 -23.61 -23.70 -4.96
C PRO A 213 -22.23 -23.65 -4.30
N PHE A 214 -22.16 -24.10 -3.06
CA PHE A 214 -20.88 -24.28 -2.36
C PHE A 214 -19.97 -25.24 -3.13
N SER A 215 -18.73 -24.82 -3.38
CA SER A 215 -17.71 -25.64 -4.02
C SER A 215 -16.52 -25.88 -3.09
N PRO A 216 -16.32 -27.13 -2.59
CA PRO A 216 -15.12 -27.50 -1.85
C PRO A 216 -13.82 -27.27 -2.62
N ARG A 217 -13.88 -27.35 -3.97
CA ARG A 217 -12.76 -27.06 -4.86
C ARG A 217 -12.38 -25.58 -4.77
N ARG A 218 -13.35 -24.67 -4.92
CA ARG A 218 -13.09 -23.22 -4.88
C ARG A 218 -12.63 -22.75 -3.51
N LEU A 219 -13.13 -23.35 -2.43
CA LEU A 219 -12.64 -23.10 -1.07
C LEU A 219 -11.12 -23.36 -0.93
N GLN A 220 -10.51 -24.23 -1.75
CA GLN A 220 -9.06 -24.44 -1.73
C GLN A 220 -8.27 -23.24 -2.27
N PHE A 221 -8.88 -22.32 -3.01
CA PHE A 221 -8.17 -21.13 -3.49
C PHE A 221 -7.71 -20.24 -2.33
N TYR A 222 -8.48 -20.13 -1.24
CA TYR A 222 -8.05 -19.41 -0.02
C TYR A 222 -6.84 -20.00 0.70
N LYS A 223 -6.32 -21.15 0.27
CA LYS A 223 -5.07 -21.73 0.80
C LYS A 223 -3.85 -21.39 -0.04
N GLN A 224 -3.99 -20.53 -1.03
CA GLN A 224 -2.93 -20.20 -1.97
C GLN A 224 -2.76 -18.70 -1.96
N GLY A 225 -1.60 -18.18 -1.55
CA GLY A 225 -1.31 -16.76 -1.67
C GLY A 225 -1.18 -16.07 -0.31
N ASP A 226 -1.63 -14.83 -0.21
CA ASP A 226 -1.63 -13.95 0.96
C ASP A 226 -0.29 -13.78 1.69
N VAL A 227 -0.30 -13.74 3.02
CA VAL A 227 0.81 -13.31 3.87
C VAL A 227 1.01 -14.26 5.05
N ASP A 228 2.26 -14.71 5.19
CA ASP A 228 2.74 -15.36 6.41
C ASP A 228 3.58 -14.41 7.24
N ALA A 229 3.48 -14.51 8.56
CA ALA A 229 4.38 -13.90 9.53
C ALA A 229 5.50 -14.88 9.91
N VAL A 230 6.72 -14.38 9.91
CA VAL A 230 7.91 -15.04 10.46
C VAL A 230 8.54 -14.17 11.54
N LYS A 231 9.26 -14.79 12.46
CA LYS A 231 9.98 -14.05 13.51
C LYS A 231 11.32 -14.65 13.86
N LEU A 232 12.13 -13.85 14.54
CA LEU A 232 13.28 -14.30 15.31
C LEU A 232 12.80 -14.94 16.62
N ASP A 233 13.26 -16.17 16.89
CA ASP A 233 13.10 -16.79 18.20
C ASP A 233 14.16 -16.31 19.20
N ALA A 234 14.08 -16.80 20.44
CA ALA A 234 15.02 -16.44 21.51
C ALA A 234 16.49 -16.82 21.22
N SER A 235 16.72 -17.76 20.29
CA SER A 235 18.05 -18.17 19.84
C SER A 235 18.55 -17.37 18.63
N GLY A 236 17.72 -16.44 18.12
CA GLY A 236 18.02 -15.64 16.93
C GLY A 236 17.85 -16.41 15.62
N GLN A 237 17.10 -17.52 15.62
CA GLN A 237 16.74 -18.25 14.40
C GLN A 237 15.44 -17.72 13.83
N VAL A 238 15.30 -17.78 12.50
CA VAL A 238 14.04 -17.45 11.83
C VAL A 238 13.09 -18.63 11.92
N VAL A 239 11.89 -18.40 12.44
CA VAL A 239 10.82 -19.39 12.58
C VAL A 239 9.51 -18.86 12.01
N PHE A 240 8.66 -19.77 11.53
CA PHE A 240 7.28 -19.44 11.20
C PHE A 240 6.52 -19.05 12.47
N GLU A 241 5.72 -18.00 12.38
CA GLU A 241 4.88 -17.55 13.48
C GLU A 241 3.41 -17.87 13.22
N SER A 242 2.87 -17.39 12.10
CA SER A 242 1.47 -17.60 11.74
C SER A 242 1.25 -17.32 10.27
N HIS A 243 0.30 -18.03 9.68
CA HIS A 243 -0.38 -17.56 8.48
C HIS A 243 -1.43 -16.52 8.91
N LEU A 244 -1.46 -15.35 8.28
CA LEU A 244 -2.30 -14.26 8.77
C LEU A 244 -3.78 -14.52 8.45
N ASN A 245 -4.62 -14.52 9.49
CA ASN A 245 -6.05 -14.77 9.33
C ASN A 245 -6.95 -13.97 10.29
N GLN A 246 -6.38 -13.19 11.22
CA GLN A 246 -7.13 -12.45 12.22
C GLN A 246 -7.55 -11.07 11.68
N SER A 247 -8.77 -10.96 11.15
CA SER A 247 -9.32 -9.66 10.77
C SER A 247 -9.58 -8.79 12.00
N ARG A 248 -9.44 -7.47 11.87
CA ARG A 248 -9.82 -6.48 12.88
C ARG A 248 -10.43 -5.26 12.20
N ARG A 249 -11.75 -5.11 12.29
CA ARG A 249 -12.54 -4.12 11.53
C ARG A 249 -13.60 -3.46 12.41
N ALA A 250 -13.80 -2.15 12.27
CA ALA A 250 -14.93 -1.44 12.87
C ALA A 250 -16.21 -1.76 12.08
N ASN A 251 -17.25 -2.21 12.76
CA ASN A 251 -18.49 -2.65 12.13
C ASN A 251 -19.72 -2.21 12.94
N LYS A 252 -20.91 -2.40 12.40
CA LYS A 252 -22.19 -2.11 13.06
C LYS A 252 -23.06 -3.37 13.10
N ASP A 253 -23.73 -3.63 14.21
CA ASP A 253 -24.67 -4.75 14.33
C ASP A 253 -26.00 -4.45 13.60
N ALA A 254 -26.96 -5.37 13.68
CA ALA A 254 -28.27 -5.22 13.03
C ALA A 254 -29.09 -4.02 13.54
N ASP A 255 -28.81 -3.56 14.75
CA ASP A 255 -29.45 -2.39 15.37
C ASP A 255 -28.66 -1.10 15.12
N GLY A 256 -27.54 -1.20 14.40
CA GLY A 256 -26.64 -0.08 14.09
C GLY A 256 -25.64 0.26 15.19
N ASN A 257 -25.52 -0.53 16.27
CA ASN A 257 -24.56 -0.28 17.33
C ASN A 257 -23.14 -0.64 16.85
N PRO A 258 -22.14 0.22 17.15
CA PRO A 258 -20.77 -0.05 16.75
C PRO A 258 -20.16 -1.21 17.55
N PHE A 259 -19.43 -2.09 16.87
CA PHE A 259 -18.59 -3.11 17.48
C PHE A 259 -17.32 -3.33 16.67
N ILE A 260 -16.30 -3.97 17.28
CA ILE A 260 -15.08 -4.36 16.56
C ILE A 260 -15.16 -5.84 16.21
N GLN A 261 -15.27 -6.12 14.92
CA GLN A 261 -15.15 -7.47 14.38
C GLN A 261 -13.70 -7.94 14.55
N THR A 262 -13.52 -9.10 15.18
CA THR A 262 -12.21 -9.72 15.39
C THR A 262 -12.25 -11.20 15.06
N GLY A 263 -11.08 -11.76 14.74
CA GLY A 263 -10.92 -13.20 14.56
C GLY A 263 -10.82 -13.64 13.09
N PRO A 264 -10.64 -14.96 12.86
CA PRO A 264 -10.67 -15.53 11.54
C PRO A 264 -12.10 -15.73 11.04
N THR A 265 -12.28 -15.57 9.74
CA THR A 265 -13.46 -16.03 9.00
C THR A 265 -13.17 -17.47 8.62
N VAL A 266 -14.08 -18.34 9.02
CA VAL A 266 -13.96 -19.78 8.79
C VAL A 266 -15.17 -20.23 7.99
N VAL A 267 -14.94 -20.77 6.80
CA VAL A 267 -15.98 -21.36 5.95
C VAL A 267 -15.71 -22.85 5.83
N ASP A 268 -16.70 -23.66 6.21
CA ASP A 268 -16.60 -25.13 6.22
C ASP A 268 -15.31 -25.67 6.90
N GLY A 269 -14.91 -25.04 8.01
CA GLY A 269 -13.71 -25.41 8.76
C GLY A 269 -12.38 -24.92 8.18
N VAL A 270 -12.40 -24.17 7.07
CA VAL A 270 -11.20 -23.56 6.47
C VAL A 270 -11.12 -22.09 6.87
N SER A 271 -9.99 -21.72 7.49
CA SER A 271 -9.63 -20.32 7.73
C SER A 271 -9.25 -19.67 6.41
N LEU A 272 -9.88 -18.56 6.07
CA LEU A 272 -9.76 -17.94 4.74
C LEU A 272 -8.54 -17.01 4.58
N GLY A 273 -7.51 -17.12 5.42
CA GLY A 273 -6.29 -16.28 5.30
C GLY A 273 -6.58 -14.78 5.35
N ILE A 274 -5.85 -13.97 4.57
CA ILE A 274 -6.26 -12.59 4.31
C ILE A 274 -7.32 -12.58 3.21
N ARG A 275 -8.38 -11.79 3.43
CA ARG A 275 -9.45 -11.55 2.48
C ARG A 275 -10.03 -10.17 2.71
N ASN A 276 -10.82 -9.71 1.76
CA ASN A 276 -11.63 -8.53 1.94
C ASN A 276 -12.47 -8.66 3.22
N SER A 277 -12.30 -7.64 4.07
CA SER A 277 -12.88 -7.61 5.42
C SER A 277 -14.36 -7.22 5.44
N ASN A 278 -14.88 -6.63 4.35
CA ASN A 278 -16.30 -6.30 4.18
C ASN A 278 -17.07 -7.37 3.39
N ASP A 279 -16.42 -8.08 2.46
CA ASP A 279 -17.03 -9.12 1.64
C ASP A 279 -16.00 -10.22 1.30
N HIS A 280 -16.19 -11.41 1.87
CA HIS A 280 -15.23 -12.50 1.73
C HIS A 280 -15.47 -13.35 0.47
N HIS A 281 -16.40 -13.00 -0.42
CA HIS A 281 -16.75 -13.87 -1.55
C HIS A 281 -15.83 -13.71 -2.76
N PHE A 282 -14.99 -12.68 -2.80
CA PHE A 282 -14.19 -12.33 -3.96
C PHE A 282 -12.69 -12.54 -3.74
N ASP A 283 -11.97 -12.83 -4.83
CA ASP A 283 -10.51 -12.88 -4.89
C ASP A 283 -9.95 -11.46 -4.93
N GLU A 284 -9.67 -10.91 -3.75
CA GLU A 284 -9.20 -9.52 -3.64
C GLU A 284 -7.84 -9.37 -2.96
N ASP A 285 -7.49 -10.26 -2.04
CA ASP A 285 -6.29 -10.11 -1.22
C ASP A 285 -5.42 -11.36 -1.20
N ARG A 286 -5.38 -12.07 -2.33
CA ARG A 286 -4.72 -13.37 -2.42
C ARG A 286 -3.36 -13.31 -3.09
N ALA A 287 -3.16 -12.49 -4.11
CA ALA A 287 -1.85 -12.32 -4.71
C ALA A 287 -1.18 -11.05 -4.19
N MET A 288 -0.02 -11.17 -3.54
CA MET A 288 0.74 -10.05 -2.99
C MET A 288 1.83 -9.60 -3.96
N TYR A 289 1.85 -8.31 -4.32
CA TYR A 289 2.77 -7.76 -5.34
C TYR A 289 3.79 -6.77 -4.77
N SER A 290 3.42 -6.05 -3.72
CA SER A 290 4.26 -5.03 -3.10
C SER A 290 4.02 -4.99 -1.59
N CYS A 291 4.96 -4.42 -0.85
CA CYS A 291 4.76 -4.13 0.56
C CYS A 291 5.57 -2.91 1.00
N ALA A 292 5.12 -2.23 2.05
CA ALA A 292 5.77 -1.06 2.63
C ALA A 292 5.70 -1.10 4.16
N SER A 293 6.86 -1.01 4.81
CA SER A 293 7.00 -0.95 6.26
C SER A 293 6.90 0.48 6.77
N VAL A 294 6.13 0.70 7.84
CA VAL A 294 6.06 2.00 8.52
C VAL A 294 7.11 2.06 9.63
N LEU A 295 8.23 2.73 9.34
CA LEU A 295 9.39 2.76 10.25
C LEU A 295 9.40 3.98 11.20
N ARG A 296 8.47 4.92 11.01
CA ARG A 296 8.38 6.19 11.76
C ARG A 296 6.95 6.67 11.90
N GLY A 297 6.73 7.68 12.75
CA GLY A 297 5.44 8.32 12.94
C GLY A 297 4.47 7.48 13.80
N PRO A 298 3.20 7.90 13.89
CA PRO A 298 2.23 7.35 14.83
C PRO A 298 1.79 5.91 14.51
N ASN A 299 2.00 5.46 13.28
CA ASN A 299 1.66 4.12 12.80
C ASN A 299 2.89 3.20 12.68
N LYS A 300 4.00 3.55 13.35
CA LYS A 300 5.25 2.78 13.34
C LYS A 300 4.98 1.32 13.74
N GLY A 301 5.49 0.38 12.94
CA GLY A 301 5.30 -1.06 13.10
C GLY A 301 4.21 -1.65 12.22
N ASP A 302 3.37 -0.81 11.61
CA ASP A 302 2.45 -1.23 10.57
C ASP A 302 3.18 -1.66 9.31
N VAL A 303 2.56 -2.58 8.58
CA VAL A 303 2.99 -2.96 7.23
C VAL A 303 1.78 -2.91 6.31
N PHE A 304 1.96 -2.31 5.14
CA PHE A 304 0.97 -2.30 4.08
C PHE A 304 1.39 -3.28 2.98
N PHE A 305 0.44 -4.02 2.44
CA PHE A 305 0.64 -4.92 1.30
C PHE A 305 -0.26 -4.52 0.15
N GLY A 306 0.31 -4.38 -1.04
CA GLY A 306 -0.45 -4.25 -2.28
C GLY A 306 -0.78 -5.62 -2.86
N SER A 307 -2.07 -5.87 -3.09
CA SER A 307 -2.64 -7.14 -3.55
C SER A 307 -3.18 -7.07 -4.98
N ASN A 308 -3.87 -8.12 -5.44
CA ASN A 308 -4.58 -8.18 -6.72
C ASN A 308 -5.80 -7.25 -6.79
N HIS A 309 -6.15 -6.60 -5.69
CA HIS A 309 -7.30 -5.71 -5.67
C HIS A 309 -7.02 -4.39 -4.96
N GLY A 310 -6.18 -4.40 -3.91
CA GLY A 310 -5.94 -3.19 -3.15
C GLY A 310 -4.82 -3.28 -2.14
N VAL A 311 -5.04 -2.65 -0.99
CA VAL A 311 -4.05 -2.49 0.06
C VAL A 311 -4.61 -2.98 1.38
N THR A 312 -3.91 -3.98 1.91
CA THR A 312 -4.16 -4.52 3.25
C THR A 312 -3.19 -3.89 4.23
N ARG A 313 -3.71 -3.47 5.39
CA ARG A 313 -2.93 -2.99 6.54
C ARG A 313 -2.78 -4.10 7.56
N ILE A 314 -1.55 -4.36 7.99
CA ILE A 314 -1.19 -5.36 8.99
C ILE A 314 -0.55 -4.67 10.20
N ARG A 315 -0.96 -5.10 11.39
CA ARG A 315 -0.33 -4.75 12.67
C ARG A 315 -0.29 -6.00 13.55
N GLY A 316 0.90 -6.38 14.00
CA GLY A 316 1.12 -7.64 14.71
C GLY A 316 0.66 -8.85 13.87
N LEU A 317 -0.29 -9.62 14.39
CA LEU A 317 -0.89 -10.76 13.67
C LEU A 317 -2.31 -10.48 13.18
N THR A 318 -2.73 -9.22 13.24
CA THR A 318 -4.06 -8.78 12.79
C THR A 318 -3.96 -7.99 11.49
N TYR A 319 -5.02 -8.03 10.70
CA TYR A 319 -5.12 -7.27 9.46
C TYR A 319 -6.46 -6.55 9.33
N ASN A 320 -6.48 -5.47 8.56
CA ASN A 320 -7.69 -4.87 8.00
C ASN A 320 -7.43 -4.65 6.49
N ALA A 321 -8.33 -5.14 5.65
CA ALA A 321 -8.17 -5.18 4.20
C ALA A 321 -9.23 -4.31 3.49
N HIS A 322 -9.07 -4.20 2.16
CA HIS A 322 -9.99 -3.52 1.23
C HIS A 322 -9.85 -1.98 1.14
N ARG A 323 -8.67 -1.51 0.72
CA ARG A 323 -8.49 -0.12 0.25
C ARG A 323 -7.83 -0.07 -1.09
N HIS A 324 -8.41 0.63 -2.06
CA HIS A 324 -7.81 0.76 -3.38
C HIS A 324 -8.27 2.01 -4.12
N PRO A 325 -7.44 2.54 -5.03
CA PRO A 325 -7.89 3.46 -6.07
C PRO A 325 -8.73 2.71 -7.11
N VAL A 326 -9.89 3.26 -7.48
CA VAL A 326 -10.81 2.70 -8.47
C VAL A 326 -11.15 3.69 -9.55
N TRP A 327 -11.66 3.23 -10.67
CA TRP A 327 -12.48 4.06 -11.54
C TRP A 327 -13.76 3.33 -11.92
N PHE A 328 -14.75 4.10 -12.38
CA PHE A 328 -16.03 3.57 -12.83
C PHE A 328 -16.20 3.90 -14.30
N ASP A 329 -16.62 2.95 -15.13
CA ASP A 329 -17.00 3.28 -16.51
C ASP A 329 -18.37 3.97 -16.57
N ALA A 330 -18.78 4.39 -17.78
CA ALA A 330 -20.08 5.01 -18.02
C ALA A 330 -21.28 4.09 -17.68
N GLY A 331 -21.07 2.77 -17.60
CA GLY A 331 -22.06 1.80 -17.17
C GLY A 331 -22.15 1.64 -15.64
N GLY A 332 -21.30 2.34 -14.88
CA GLY A 332 -21.21 2.23 -13.42
C GLY A 332 -20.40 1.02 -12.96
N THR A 333 -19.64 0.40 -13.86
CA THR A 333 -18.81 -0.75 -13.55
C THR A 333 -17.51 -0.31 -12.90
N GLN A 334 -17.18 -0.85 -11.74
CA GLN A 334 -15.94 -0.53 -11.01
C GLN A 334 -14.76 -1.36 -11.52
N TYR A 335 -13.61 -0.71 -11.70
CA TYR A 335 -12.34 -1.34 -12.06
C TYR A 335 -11.28 -1.01 -11.00
N ALA A 336 -10.64 -2.07 -10.49
CA ALA A 336 -9.50 -2.01 -9.59
C ALA A 336 -8.38 -2.91 -10.12
N GLY A 337 -7.14 -2.40 -10.13
CA GLY A 337 -5.98 -3.11 -10.67
C GLY A 337 -5.06 -3.67 -9.60
N TYR A 338 -4.03 -4.40 -10.04
CA TYR A 338 -2.98 -4.90 -9.15
C TYR A 338 -2.16 -3.76 -8.56
N THR A 339 -1.96 -3.78 -7.24
CA THR A 339 -1.27 -2.71 -6.53
C THR A 339 0.22 -2.99 -6.39
N TYR A 340 1.00 -2.47 -7.35
CA TYR A 340 2.46 -2.51 -7.30
C TYR A 340 3.08 -1.24 -6.72
N GLY A 341 2.46 -0.07 -6.97
CA GLY A 341 2.95 1.21 -6.47
C GLY A 341 2.48 1.43 -5.04
N LEU A 342 3.41 1.30 -4.09
CA LEU A 342 3.13 1.51 -2.67
C LEU A 342 4.25 2.33 -2.03
N GLY A 343 3.88 3.37 -1.27
CA GLY A 343 4.84 4.24 -0.59
C GLY A 343 4.28 4.82 0.70
N ILE A 344 5.18 5.30 1.56
CA ILE A 344 4.85 6.00 2.81
C ILE A 344 5.44 7.40 2.73
N SER A 345 4.58 8.41 2.74
CA SER A 345 5.01 9.80 2.63
C SER A 345 5.76 10.26 3.89
N PRO A 346 6.50 11.38 3.83
CA PRO A 346 7.07 12.02 5.02
C PRO A 346 6.03 12.31 6.11
N ASP A 347 4.80 12.66 5.71
CA ASP A 347 3.68 12.95 6.61
C ASP A 347 3.01 11.68 7.17
N GLY A 348 3.41 10.50 6.69
CA GLY A 348 2.83 9.21 7.10
C GLY A 348 1.62 8.78 6.27
N ASP A 349 1.35 9.44 5.15
CA ASP A 349 0.30 9.01 4.21
C ASP A 349 0.73 7.71 3.50
N VAL A 350 -0.23 6.82 3.31
CA VAL A 350 -0.10 5.67 2.41
C VAL A 350 -0.40 6.14 1.00
N LEU A 351 0.58 5.97 0.12
CA LEU A 351 0.50 6.31 -1.29
C LEU A 351 0.29 5.01 -2.07
N MET A 352 -0.84 4.91 -2.79
CA MET A 352 -1.27 3.68 -3.44
C MET A 352 -1.46 3.93 -4.93
N ALA A 353 -0.89 3.09 -5.78
CA ALA A 353 -1.05 3.15 -7.22
C ALA A 353 -1.11 1.74 -7.81
N ASN A 354 -2.18 1.48 -8.57
CA ASN A 354 -2.40 0.22 -9.25
C ASN A 354 -2.14 0.34 -10.75
N GLU A 355 -2.61 -0.62 -11.55
CA GLU A 355 -2.38 -0.60 -13.00
C GLU A 355 -3.08 0.56 -13.73
N TRP A 356 -4.13 1.15 -13.15
CA TRP A 356 -4.89 2.26 -13.73
C TRP A 356 -4.71 3.56 -12.93
N ASN A 357 -5.10 3.53 -11.65
CA ASN A 357 -5.31 4.70 -10.83
C ASN A 357 -4.35 4.76 -9.64
N PHE A 358 -4.33 5.92 -9.00
CA PHE A 358 -3.62 6.18 -7.75
C PHE A 358 -4.48 6.97 -6.76
N GLY A 359 -4.07 6.94 -5.50
CA GLY A 359 -4.71 7.65 -4.41
C GLY A 359 -3.83 7.73 -3.18
N THR A 360 -4.20 8.58 -2.24
CA THR A 360 -3.49 8.75 -0.96
C THR A 360 -4.46 8.62 0.19
N VAL A 361 -3.98 8.06 1.31
CA VAL A 361 -4.74 7.95 2.56
C VAL A 361 -3.84 8.35 3.71
N THR A 362 -4.28 9.28 4.56
CA THR A 362 -3.68 9.55 5.86
C THR A 362 -4.29 8.57 6.87
N PRO A 363 -3.62 7.45 7.21
CA PRO A 363 -4.22 6.38 7.98
C PRO A 363 -4.52 6.80 9.42
N ASP A 364 -5.72 6.48 9.90
CA ASP A 364 -6.05 6.60 11.33
C ASP A 364 -5.14 5.71 12.19
N THR A 365 -4.89 6.11 13.44
CA THR A 365 -4.03 5.35 14.35
C THR A 365 -4.62 3.99 14.75
N LYS A 366 -5.96 3.87 14.70
CA LYS A 366 -6.66 2.62 14.95
C LYS A 366 -6.77 1.83 13.66
N MET A 367 -6.19 0.63 13.64
CA MET A 367 -6.20 -0.20 12.43
C MET A 367 -7.60 -0.67 12.02
N GLU A 368 -8.51 -0.81 12.98
CA GLU A 368 -9.89 -1.23 12.74
C GLU A 368 -10.65 -0.25 11.84
N ASN A 369 -10.16 0.99 11.74
CA ASN A 369 -10.75 2.01 10.91
C ASN A 369 -10.22 1.97 9.48
N TRP A 370 -9.19 1.19 9.13
CA TRP A 370 -8.46 1.30 7.86
C TRP A 370 -9.37 1.37 6.63
N ASP A 371 -10.39 0.54 6.56
CA ASP A 371 -11.35 0.45 5.45
C ASP A 371 -12.52 1.46 5.53
N ASP A 372 -12.60 2.30 6.58
CA ASP A 372 -13.67 3.30 6.73
C ASP A 372 -13.46 4.51 5.80
N THR A 373 -14.25 4.55 4.74
CA THR A 373 -14.24 5.62 3.72
C THR A 373 -15.29 6.71 3.99
N THR A 374 -16.11 6.55 5.04
CA THR A 374 -17.37 7.28 5.21
C THR A 374 -17.37 8.24 6.38
N THR A 375 -16.64 7.92 7.45
CA THR A 375 -16.63 8.75 8.66
C THR A 375 -15.76 10.00 8.46
N PRO A 376 -16.31 11.22 8.61
CA PRO A 376 -15.53 12.44 8.51
C PRO A 376 -14.35 12.47 9.49
N GLY A 377 -13.18 12.90 9.02
CA GLY A 377 -11.96 12.98 9.83
C GLY A 377 -11.14 11.69 9.93
N ILE A 378 -11.73 10.54 9.61
CA ILE A 378 -11.02 9.26 9.54
C ILE A 378 -10.43 9.08 8.14
N ASN A 379 -9.22 8.52 8.05
CA ASN A 379 -8.54 8.13 6.80
C ASN A 379 -8.63 9.16 5.67
N GLN A 380 -8.28 10.41 5.97
CA GLN A 380 -8.44 11.50 5.01
C GLN A 380 -7.61 11.26 3.76
N GLN A 381 -8.18 11.59 2.59
CA GLN A 381 -7.54 11.36 1.31
C GLN A 381 -7.21 12.71 0.65
N LYS A 382 -5.93 12.93 0.32
CA LYS A 382 -5.49 14.13 -0.41
C LYS A 382 -5.72 13.96 -1.92
N VAL A 383 -5.74 12.72 -2.40
CA VAL A 383 -6.13 12.32 -3.75
C VAL A 383 -7.02 11.08 -3.63
N LYS A 384 -8.25 11.18 -4.10
CA LYS A 384 -9.17 10.05 -4.21
C LYS A 384 -9.13 9.53 -5.63
N SER A 385 -8.80 8.25 -5.82
CA SER A 385 -9.09 7.49 -7.04
C SER A 385 -8.94 8.30 -8.34
N SER A 386 -7.70 8.54 -8.75
CA SER A 386 -7.38 9.50 -9.81
C SER A 386 -6.39 8.93 -10.82
N TYR A 387 -6.35 9.51 -12.02
CA TYR A 387 -5.40 9.19 -13.09
C TYR A 387 -4.67 10.45 -13.60
N LEU A 388 -3.67 10.27 -14.47
CA LEU A 388 -2.96 11.36 -15.14
C LEU A 388 -3.30 11.39 -16.64
N PRO A 389 -4.07 12.37 -17.14
CA PRO A 389 -4.51 12.41 -18.54
C PRO A 389 -3.36 12.66 -19.52
N GLU A 390 -2.22 13.21 -19.04
CA GLU A 390 -1.03 13.39 -19.87
C GLU A 390 -0.27 12.09 -20.15
N VAL A 391 -0.58 11.00 -19.43
CA VAL A 391 0.07 9.70 -19.58
C VAL A 391 -0.60 8.89 -20.69
N ASN A 392 -1.93 8.73 -20.59
CA ASN A 392 -2.79 7.84 -21.38
C ASN A 392 -4.27 8.06 -20.99
N SER A 393 -5.19 7.29 -21.59
CA SER A 393 -6.60 7.30 -21.19
C SER A 393 -6.83 6.46 -19.94
N GLN A 394 -7.93 6.70 -19.23
CA GLN A 394 -8.26 6.03 -17.97
C GLN A 394 -8.45 4.50 -18.14
N GLU A 395 -8.87 4.03 -19.31
CA GLU A 395 -9.05 2.60 -19.60
C GLU A 395 -7.72 1.88 -19.83
N ALA A 396 -6.69 2.61 -20.27
CA ALA A 396 -5.37 2.07 -20.55
C ALA A 396 -4.56 1.91 -19.25
N PHE A 397 -3.67 0.93 -19.22
CA PHE A 397 -2.81 0.74 -18.04
C PHE A 397 -1.67 1.75 -18.05
N ASP A 398 -1.51 2.43 -16.92
CA ASP A 398 -0.37 3.27 -16.61
C ASP A 398 0.77 2.41 -16.04
N SER A 399 0.44 1.23 -15.51
CA SER A 399 1.37 0.28 -14.91
C SER A 399 2.31 0.91 -13.88
N TRP A 400 1.71 1.55 -12.87
CA TRP A 400 2.45 2.19 -11.78
C TRP A 400 3.28 1.16 -10.98
N ARG A 401 4.52 1.51 -10.64
CA ARG A 401 5.49 0.68 -9.88
C ARG A 401 6.08 1.39 -8.67
N GLY A 402 5.84 2.70 -8.55
CA GLY A 402 6.22 3.45 -7.37
C GLY A 402 5.39 4.72 -7.26
N PHE A 403 5.07 5.09 -6.03
CA PHE A 403 4.40 6.34 -5.70
C PHE A 403 5.07 6.92 -4.44
N GLN A 404 5.68 8.09 -4.56
CA GLN A 404 6.46 8.70 -3.50
C GLN A 404 6.17 10.19 -3.38
N GLN A 405 6.39 10.74 -2.17
CA GLN A 405 6.36 12.17 -1.92
C GLN A 405 7.74 12.62 -1.40
N THR A 406 8.31 13.67 -1.97
CA THR A 406 9.53 14.30 -1.45
C THR A 406 9.19 15.36 -0.40
N THR A 407 10.17 15.76 0.41
CA THR A 407 9.97 16.67 1.56
C THR A 407 9.52 18.08 1.19
N ASP A 408 9.65 18.49 -0.08
CA ASP A 408 9.05 19.71 -0.65
C ASP A 408 7.59 19.53 -1.09
N GLN A 409 6.93 18.48 -0.60
CA GLN A 409 5.53 18.13 -0.83
C GLN A 409 5.16 17.82 -2.28
N LYS A 410 6.14 17.53 -3.13
CA LYS A 410 5.92 17.05 -4.50
C LYS A 410 5.70 15.54 -4.55
N TYR A 411 4.81 15.12 -5.43
CA TYR A 411 4.43 13.73 -5.62
C TYR A 411 4.97 13.18 -6.93
N TYR A 412 5.41 11.93 -6.92
CA TYR A 412 6.02 11.28 -8.08
C TYR A 412 5.48 9.87 -8.28
N LEU A 413 5.11 9.58 -9.52
CA LEU A 413 4.62 8.29 -9.98
C LEU A 413 5.61 7.71 -10.99
N GLY A 414 6.03 6.48 -10.78
CA GLY A 414 6.94 5.75 -11.66
C GLY A 414 6.19 4.66 -12.41
N SER A 415 6.07 4.78 -13.73
CA SER A 415 5.44 3.77 -14.57
C SER A 415 6.47 2.76 -15.09
N LYS A 416 6.05 1.50 -15.15
CA LYS A 416 6.80 0.42 -15.79
C LYS A 416 7.13 0.73 -17.24
N ASP A 417 6.23 1.40 -17.95
CA ASP A 417 6.27 1.53 -19.41
C ASP A 417 6.22 2.99 -19.92
N LEU A 418 5.84 3.94 -19.06
CA LEU A 418 5.54 5.33 -19.44
C LEU A 418 6.43 6.36 -18.71
N GLY A 419 7.40 5.88 -17.93
CA GLY A 419 8.44 6.68 -17.29
C GLY A 419 8.06 7.36 -15.97
N LEU A 420 8.79 8.41 -15.60
CA LEU A 420 8.62 9.13 -14.34
C LEU A 420 7.76 10.39 -14.51
N TRP A 421 6.82 10.60 -13.61
CA TRP A 421 5.87 11.71 -13.64
C TRP A 421 5.83 12.44 -12.30
N GLU A 422 5.94 13.76 -12.33
CA GLU A 422 5.60 14.65 -11.21
C GLU A 422 4.10 14.94 -11.27
N MET A 423 3.40 14.72 -10.16
CA MET A 423 1.97 14.98 -10.03
C MET A 423 1.74 16.28 -9.26
N THR A 424 0.87 17.14 -9.79
CA THR A 424 0.28 18.26 -9.08
C THR A 424 -1.16 17.92 -8.69
N ILE A 425 -1.45 17.98 -7.39
CA ILE A 425 -2.80 17.77 -6.88
C ILE A 425 -3.65 19.00 -7.20
N LEU A 426 -4.74 18.79 -7.94
CA LEU A 426 -5.75 19.80 -8.25
C LEU A 426 -6.75 19.90 -7.10
N SER A 427 -7.37 18.78 -6.74
CA SER A 427 -8.22 18.63 -5.55
C SER A 427 -8.40 17.15 -5.21
N ALA A 428 -8.79 16.85 -3.97
CA ALA A 428 -8.94 15.49 -3.51
C ALA A 428 -9.96 14.68 -4.33
N ASN A 429 -11.11 15.27 -4.69
CA ASN A 429 -12.17 14.57 -5.42
C ASN A 429 -12.06 14.72 -6.95
N ASN A 430 -10.97 15.26 -7.48
CA ASN A 430 -10.83 15.38 -8.94
C ASN A 430 -10.54 13.99 -9.53
N PRO A 431 -11.35 13.48 -10.50
CA PRO A 431 -11.09 12.21 -11.18
C PRO A 431 -9.73 12.17 -11.86
N PHE A 432 -9.12 13.31 -12.16
CA PHE A 432 -7.76 13.40 -12.69
C PHE A 432 -6.90 14.36 -11.87
N GLN A 433 -5.58 14.13 -11.88
CA GLN A 433 -4.58 15.09 -11.44
C GLN A 433 -3.73 15.53 -12.62
N LYS A 434 -2.89 16.55 -12.42
CA LYS A 434 -2.02 17.05 -13.50
C LYS A 434 -0.66 16.38 -13.45
N GLY A 435 -0.23 15.79 -14.56
CA GLY A 435 1.08 15.16 -14.71
C GLY A 435 2.10 16.03 -15.44
N THR A 436 3.37 15.91 -15.08
CA THR A 436 4.50 16.43 -15.87
C THR A 436 5.60 15.39 -15.94
N ARG A 437 5.97 14.98 -17.16
CA ARG A 437 7.00 13.96 -17.38
C ARG A 437 8.38 14.49 -16.99
N VAL A 438 9.10 13.72 -16.18
CA VAL A 438 10.43 14.07 -15.67
C VAL A 438 11.50 13.26 -16.41
N GLY A 439 12.54 13.95 -16.88
CA GLY A 439 13.70 13.32 -17.53
C GLY A 439 13.36 12.60 -18.84
N ALA A 440 12.45 13.17 -19.64
CA ALA A 440 12.01 12.61 -20.91
C ALA A 440 13.16 12.40 -21.92
N ASP A 441 14.23 13.15 -21.77
CA ASP A 441 15.48 13.11 -22.54
C ASP A 441 16.49 12.06 -22.03
N VAL A 442 16.20 11.39 -20.91
CA VAL A 442 17.02 10.32 -20.34
C VAL A 442 16.37 8.95 -20.65
N PRO A 443 16.87 8.20 -21.65
CA PRO A 443 16.20 6.98 -22.11
C PRO A 443 15.97 5.93 -21.02
N ALA A 444 16.90 5.85 -20.05
CA ALA A 444 16.82 4.95 -18.90
C ALA A 444 15.57 5.18 -18.03
N LEU A 445 15.00 6.38 -18.02
CA LEU A 445 13.81 6.72 -17.24
C LEU A 445 12.50 6.39 -17.96
N SER A 446 12.54 5.67 -19.09
CA SER A 446 11.32 5.23 -19.77
C SER A 446 10.63 4.05 -19.08
N ASN A 447 11.38 3.25 -18.31
CA ASN A 447 10.87 2.08 -17.60
C ASN A 447 11.30 2.09 -16.14
N ILE A 448 10.38 2.43 -15.24
CA ILE A 448 10.63 2.57 -13.81
C ILE A 448 10.15 1.33 -13.07
N ASN A 449 10.99 0.77 -12.22
CA ASN A 449 10.67 -0.40 -11.40
C ASN A 449 10.39 -0.06 -9.94
N ALA A 450 10.98 1.01 -9.41
CA ALA A 450 10.87 1.36 -8.00
C ALA A 450 11.20 2.84 -7.77
N LEU A 451 10.58 3.42 -6.74
CA LEU A 451 10.86 4.78 -6.27
C LEU A 451 11.07 4.77 -4.76
N ALA A 452 11.96 5.62 -4.25
CA ALA A 452 12.09 5.92 -2.82
C ALA A 452 12.47 7.38 -2.61
N SER A 453 11.72 8.11 -1.77
CA SER A 453 12.12 9.44 -1.32
C SER A 453 12.92 9.37 -0.02
N THR A 454 13.83 10.33 0.16
CA THR A 454 14.75 10.38 1.32
C THR A 454 14.57 11.67 2.11
N HIS A 455 15.12 11.72 3.34
CA HIS A 455 14.92 12.83 4.27
C HIS A 455 15.53 14.16 3.77
N ASP A 456 16.56 14.10 2.93
CA ASP A 456 17.18 15.27 2.31
C ASP A 456 16.30 15.89 1.20
N GLY A 457 15.21 15.25 0.82
CA GLY A 457 14.30 15.69 -0.24
C GLY A 457 14.59 15.13 -1.63
N SER A 458 15.53 14.18 -1.74
CA SER A 458 15.79 13.47 -2.98
C SER A 458 14.70 12.45 -3.29
N LEU A 459 14.56 12.13 -4.58
CA LEU A 459 13.85 10.96 -5.07
C LEU A 459 14.85 10.05 -5.79
N PHE A 460 15.00 8.82 -5.31
CA PHE A 460 15.74 7.78 -5.99
C PHE A 460 14.83 6.98 -6.92
N ILE A 461 15.35 6.70 -8.12
CA ILE A 461 14.59 6.19 -9.25
C ILE A 461 15.27 4.93 -9.77
N GLY A 462 14.67 3.79 -9.47
CA GLY A 462 15.13 2.48 -9.92
C GLY A 462 14.61 2.18 -11.31
N THR A 463 15.51 1.97 -12.27
CA THR A 463 15.13 1.70 -13.67
C THR A 463 15.23 0.22 -14.04
N ASN A 464 14.56 -0.17 -15.12
CA ASN A 464 14.61 -1.55 -15.60
C ASN A 464 15.96 -1.96 -16.23
N ALA A 465 16.70 -1.03 -16.81
CA ALA A 465 17.96 -1.36 -17.51
C ALA A 465 19.04 -0.25 -17.48
N GLY A 466 18.80 0.88 -16.81
CA GLY A 466 19.74 2.01 -16.75
C GLY A 466 20.50 2.19 -15.44
N GLY A 467 20.19 1.37 -14.43
CA GLY A 467 20.67 1.48 -13.06
C GLY A 467 19.83 2.42 -12.21
N LEU A 468 20.46 3.01 -11.20
CA LEU A 468 19.83 3.92 -10.25
C LEU A 468 20.07 5.38 -10.65
N TYR A 469 19.01 6.18 -10.64
CA TYR A 469 19.06 7.62 -10.80
C TYR A 469 18.57 8.32 -9.53
N ARG A 470 18.93 9.58 -9.38
CA ARG A 470 18.50 10.44 -8.29
C ARG A 470 18.04 11.78 -8.85
N LEU A 471 16.83 12.18 -8.50
CA LEU A 471 16.40 13.57 -8.57
C LEU A 471 16.79 14.20 -7.23
N THR A 472 17.81 15.04 -7.25
CA THR A 472 18.35 15.71 -6.06
C THR A 472 17.32 16.65 -5.41
N PRO A 473 17.56 17.17 -4.19
CA PRO A 473 16.64 18.12 -3.56
C PRO A 473 16.42 19.38 -4.40
N GLY A 474 17.46 19.83 -5.11
CA GLY A 474 17.39 20.92 -6.11
C GLY A 474 16.80 20.50 -7.47
N LYS A 475 16.17 19.33 -7.55
CA LYS A 475 15.52 18.75 -8.73
C LYS A 475 16.41 18.62 -9.97
N THR A 476 17.71 18.47 -9.74
CA THR A 476 18.67 18.06 -10.77
C THR A 476 18.71 16.54 -10.83
N LEU A 477 18.61 15.98 -12.04
CA LEU A 477 18.66 14.55 -12.27
C LEU A 477 20.10 14.07 -12.48
N GLU A 478 20.53 13.05 -11.74
CA GLU A 478 21.87 12.47 -11.84
C GLU A 478 21.83 10.93 -11.82
N LYS A 479 22.81 10.29 -12.46
CA LYS A 479 23.00 8.85 -12.36
C LYS A 479 23.83 8.54 -11.11
N VAL A 480 23.36 7.61 -10.27
CA VAL A 480 24.05 7.23 -9.04
C VAL A 480 25.19 6.26 -9.36
N ALA A 481 26.40 6.61 -8.93
CA ALA A 481 27.59 5.77 -9.09
C ALA A 481 27.72 4.73 -7.97
N GLY A 482 28.52 3.68 -8.19
CA GLY A 482 28.87 2.70 -7.16
C GLY A 482 27.83 1.61 -6.87
N VAL A 483 26.63 1.71 -7.46
CA VAL A 483 25.61 0.65 -7.42
C VAL A 483 25.86 -0.36 -8.55
N ARG A 484 25.97 -1.65 -8.22
CA ARG A 484 26.11 -2.73 -9.20
C ARG A 484 24.77 -3.12 -9.80
N GLY A 485 24.76 -3.59 -11.05
CA GLY A 485 23.56 -4.01 -11.76
C GLY A 485 22.76 -2.87 -12.39
N ASN A 486 22.25 -3.12 -13.58
CA ASN A 486 21.49 -2.14 -14.37
C ASN A 486 19.97 -2.23 -14.18
N LYS A 487 19.47 -3.37 -13.65
CA LYS A 487 18.06 -3.55 -13.33
C LYS A 487 17.88 -3.39 -11.83
N VAL A 488 17.27 -2.28 -11.41
CA VAL A 488 16.86 -2.07 -10.02
C VAL A 488 15.55 -2.82 -9.79
N LEU A 489 15.49 -3.63 -8.75
CA LEU A 489 14.35 -4.48 -8.41
C LEU A 489 13.49 -3.86 -7.31
N GLN A 490 14.13 -3.26 -6.31
CA GLN A 490 13.44 -2.70 -5.16
C GLN A 490 14.28 -1.57 -4.55
N LEU A 491 13.59 -0.55 -4.05
CA LEU A 491 14.17 0.50 -3.21
C LEU A 491 13.43 0.52 -1.88
N VAL A 492 14.15 0.47 -0.77
CA VAL A 492 13.57 0.56 0.59
C VAL A 492 14.35 1.60 1.37
N TYR A 493 13.66 2.59 1.92
CA TYR A 493 14.28 3.64 2.70
C TYR A 493 13.91 3.53 4.17
N ASP A 494 14.92 3.38 5.02
CA ASP A 494 14.81 3.55 6.46
C ASP A 494 15.31 4.95 6.85
N GLY A 495 14.35 5.87 6.98
CA GLY A 495 14.60 7.25 7.41
C GLY A 495 14.45 7.47 8.92
N SER A 496 14.49 6.41 9.74
CA SER A 496 14.33 6.56 11.19
C SER A 496 15.63 6.86 11.94
N THR A 497 16.77 6.90 11.25
CA THR A 497 18.03 7.47 11.77
C THR A 497 18.41 8.73 10.98
N SER A 498 19.19 9.62 11.60
CA SER A 498 19.58 10.90 10.98
C SER A 498 20.51 10.77 9.79
N SER A 499 21.11 9.59 9.56
CA SER A 499 21.94 9.31 8.39
C SER A 499 21.17 8.66 7.24
N GLY A 500 19.93 8.24 7.48
CA GLY A 500 19.10 7.47 6.55
C GLY A 500 19.74 6.13 6.15
N MET A 501 18.97 5.22 5.59
CA MET A 501 19.51 4.01 4.97
C MET A 501 18.66 3.64 3.76
N LEU A 502 19.22 3.82 2.55
CA LEU A 502 18.56 3.42 1.32
C LEU A 502 19.11 2.08 0.85
N LEU A 503 18.28 1.05 0.92
CA LEU A 503 18.54 -0.27 0.35
C LEU A 503 18.23 -0.21 -1.14
N VAL A 504 19.24 -0.53 -1.95
CA VAL A 504 19.15 -0.61 -3.40
C VAL A 504 19.37 -2.05 -3.81
N LEU A 505 18.27 -2.77 -4.04
CA LEU A 505 18.32 -4.13 -4.55
C LEU A 505 18.32 -4.10 -6.08
N THR A 506 19.34 -4.71 -6.69
CA THR A 506 19.44 -4.88 -8.14
C THR A 506 19.51 -6.36 -8.51
N SER A 507 19.47 -6.65 -9.81
CA SER A 507 19.70 -8.00 -10.34
C SER A 507 21.07 -8.60 -9.99
N GLU A 508 22.01 -7.79 -9.47
CA GLU A 508 23.35 -8.23 -9.10
C GLU A 508 23.58 -8.31 -7.58
N GLY A 509 22.71 -7.73 -6.76
CA GLY A 509 22.80 -7.79 -5.30
C GLY A 509 22.26 -6.54 -4.61
N LEU A 510 22.50 -6.47 -3.31
CA LEU A 510 22.08 -5.39 -2.42
C LEU A 510 23.23 -4.42 -2.16
N THR A 511 23.03 -3.16 -2.53
CA THR A 511 23.89 -2.03 -2.14
C THR A 511 23.12 -1.14 -1.18
N VAL A 512 23.79 -0.59 -0.17
CA VAL A 512 23.20 0.39 0.74
C VAL A 512 23.87 1.74 0.54
N LEU A 513 23.03 2.77 0.44
CA LEU A 513 23.43 4.17 0.34
C LEU A 513 23.12 4.91 1.65
N ARG A 514 24.01 5.81 2.05
CA ARG A 514 23.93 6.59 3.31
C ARG A 514 24.12 8.09 3.04
N GLY A 515 23.56 8.93 3.90
CA GLY A 515 23.71 10.38 3.85
C GLY A 515 22.67 11.11 3.00
N TYR A 516 21.46 10.53 2.86
CA TYR A 516 20.36 11.05 2.05
C TYR A 516 19.04 11.05 2.80
#